data_AF-A0A3L6ECZ2-F1
#
_entry.id   AF-A0A3L6ECZ2-F1
#
_cell.length_a   1.000
_cell.length_b   1.000
_cell.length_c   1.000
_cell.angle_alpha   90.00
_cell.angle_beta   90.00
_cell.angle_gamma   90.00
#
_symmetry.space_group_name_H-M   'P 1'
#
loop_
_entity.id
_entity.type
_entity.pdbx_description
1 polymer ?
#
loop_
_entity_poly.entity_id
_entity_poly.type
_entity_poly.pdbx_seq_one_letter_code
_entity_poly.pdbx_strand_id
1 'polypeptide(L)'
;MGPACDLLGPCRASGFASLLAALAVAATASSPAGFVALCFVAGLSLANFIANQHWMSGIFVPSAVGLANAVTAGWANVGSTAAQLVMPLTYELVLRLDVRITVAWRVTYLLPCVLLITTGLVVIAFPNDLPRGAGVGGRAKTDKSLWKVVRGEVGNYLAWVLALTYGYCYGVELIMDNMATDFF
;
A
#
# COMPACT_ATOMS: atom_id res chain seq x y z
N MET A 1 4.18 -9.54 0.20
CA MET A 1 4.42 -8.68 1.38
C MET A 1 4.60 -9.45 2.67
N GLY A 2 3.78 -10.47 3.00
CA GLY A 2 3.91 -11.24 4.26
C GLY A 2 5.34 -11.71 4.56
N PRO A 3 6.00 -12.48 3.69
CA PRO A 3 7.38 -12.90 3.93
C PRO A 3 8.40 -11.75 4.00
N ALA A 4 8.12 -10.63 3.33
CA ALA A 4 8.99 -9.44 3.41
C ALA A 4 8.86 -8.76 4.78
N CYS A 5 7.66 -8.75 5.37
CA CYS A 5 7.45 -8.25 6.74
C CYS A 5 8.14 -9.16 7.76
N ASP A 6 8.08 -10.47 7.58
CA ASP A 6 8.74 -11.44 8.47
C ASP A 6 10.28 -11.34 8.42
N LEU A 7 10.85 -11.03 7.24
CA LEU A 7 12.31 -10.97 7.05
C LEU A 7 12.91 -9.58 7.33
N LEU A 8 12.27 -8.51 6.86
CA LEU A 8 12.80 -7.14 6.89
C LEU A 8 12.19 -6.28 7.99
N GLY A 9 11.07 -6.71 8.56
CA GLY A 9 10.20 -5.89 9.40
C GLY A 9 9.18 -5.10 8.58
N PRO A 10 7.98 -4.82 9.14
CA PRO A 10 6.90 -4.18 8.41
C PRO A 10 7.20 -2.71 8.05
N CYS A 11 7.90 -1.93 8.89
CA CYS A 11 8.29 -0.55 8.55
C CYS A 11 9.13 -0.51 7.28
N ARG A 12 10.20 -1.31 7.25
CA ARG A 12 11.14 -1.33 6.12
C ARG A 12 10.48 -1.85 4.86
N ALA A 13 9.73 -2.96 4.95
CA ALA A 13 9.01 -3.50 3.82
C ALA A 13 8.04 -2.47 3.22
N SER A 14 7.24 -1.80 4.07
CA SER A 14 6.28 -0.77 3.66
C SER A 14 6.96 0.47 3.04
N GLY A 15 8.05 0.93 3.65
CA GLY A 15 8.85 2.05 3.14
C GLY A 15 9.43 1.77 1.76
N PHE A 16 10.04 0.59 1.56
CA PHE A 16 10.58 0.20 0.25
C PHE A 16 9.51 0.09 -0.83
N ALA A 17 8.35 -0.52 -0.53
CA ALA A 17 7.25 -0.61 -1.48
C ALA A 17 6.69 0.77 -1.86
N SER A 18 6.62 1.70 -0.90
CA SER A 18 6.18 3.09 -1.15
C SER A 18 7.16 3.85 -2.05
N LEU A 19 8.46 3.70 -1.81
CA LEU A 19 9.51 4.31 -2.65
C LEU A 19 9.54 3.71 -4.06
N LEU A 20 9.34 2.39 -4.20
CA LEU A 20 9.25 1.72 -5.49
C LEU A 20 8.05 2.22 -6.30
N ALA A 21 6.90 2.40 -5.65
CA ALA A 21 5.71 2.96 -6.28
C ALA A 21 5.91 4.43 -6.67
N ALA A 22 6.57 5.23 -5.83
CA ALA A 22 6.93 6.60 -6.19
C ALA A 22 7.78 6.67 -7.46
N LEU A 23 8.78 5.78 -7.58
CA LEU A 23 9.61 5.69 -8.77
C LEU A 23 8.79 5.33 -10.02
N ALA A 24 7.84 4.40 -9.88
CA ALA A 24 6.96 4.03 -10.98
C ALA A 24 6.01 5.17 -11.41
N VAL A 25 5.48 5.93 -10.46
CA VAL A 25 4.61 7.09 -10.72
C VAL A 25 5.40 8.26 -11.31
N ALA A 26 6.65 8.46 -10.88
CA ALA A 26 7.54 9.49 -11.43
C ALA A 26 8.00 9.17 -12.86
N ALA A 27 8.05 7.89 -13.22
CA ALA A 27 8.47 7.48 -14.55
C ALA A 27 7.43 7.90 -15.60
N THR A 28 7.90 8.59 -16.63
CA THR A 28 7.04 9.03 -17.73
C THR A 28 6.94 7.94 -18.79
N ALA A 29 5.83 7.20 -18.83
CA ALA A 29 5.61 6.23 -19.92
C ALA A 29 5.49 6.93 -21.28
N SER A 30 6.15 6.36 -22.28
CA SER A 30 6.11 6.80 -23.68
C SER A 30 5.40 5.79 -24.60
N SER A 31 5.01 4.64 -24.07
CA SER A 31 4.26 3.59 -24.78
C SER A 31 3.12 3.06 -23.92
N PRO A 32 2.03 2.53 -24.52
CA PRO A 32 0.92 1.94 -23.77
C PRO A 32 1.35 0.77 -22.87
N ALA A 33 2.24 -0.10 -23.38
CA ALA A 33 2.80 -1.20 -22.60
C ALA A 33 3.64 -0.69 -21.41
N GLY A 34 4.40 0.39 -21.62
CA GLY A 34 5.14 1.05 -20.53
C GLY A 34 4.21 1.62 -19.47
N PHE A 35 3.10 2.23 -19.87
CA PHE A 35 2.10 2.75 -18.92
C PHE A 35 1.49 1.64 -18.06
N VAL A 36 1.09 0.53 -18.66
CA VAL A 36 0.55 -0.64 -17.93
C VAL A 36 1.59 -1.21 -16.96
N ALA A 37 2.86 -1.31 -17.37
CA ALA A 37 3.92 -1.77 -16.50
C ALA A 37 4.13 -0.85 -15.29
N LEU A 38 4.08 0.47 -15.48
CA LEU A 38 4.17 1.42 -14.38
C LEU A 38 2.97 1.33 -13.43
N CYS A 39 1.76 1.20 -13.94
CA CYS A 39 0.56 0.98 -13.14
C CYS A 39 0.65 -0.31 -12.32
N PHE A 40 1.20 -1.38 -12.91
CA PHE A 40 1.44 -2.64 -12.20
C PHE A 40 2.42 -2.46 -11.04
N VAL A 41 3.56 -1.80 -11.27
CA VAL A 41 4.58 -1.57 -10.22
C VAL A 41 4.04 -0.64 -9.13
N ALA A 42 3.35 0.44 -9.51
CA ALA A 42 2.70 1.32 -8.54
C ALA A 42 1.64 0.57 -7.71
N GLY A 43 0.89 -0.35 -8.34
CA GLY A 43 -0.09 -1.21 -7.69
C GLY A 43 0.51 -2.15 -6.64
N LEU A 44 1.80 -2.48 -6.70
CA LEU A 44 2.46 -3.27 -5.65
C LEU A 44 2.44 -2.55 -4.29
N SER A 45 2.30 -1.22 -4.26
CA SER A 45 2.16 -0.47 -3.00
C SER A 45 0.87 -0.79 -2.24
N LEU A 46 -0.18 -1.32 -2.89
CA LEU A 46 -1.38 -1.77 -2.17
C LEU A 46 -1.06 -2.88 -1.17
N ALA A 47 0.05 -3.61 -1.38
CA ALA A 47 0.50 -4.62 -0.45
C ALA A 47 0.94 -4.02 0.91
N ASN A 48 1.16 -2.70 1.02
CA ASN A 48 1.40 -2.00 2.27
C ASN A 48 0.27 -2.19 3.29
N PHE A 49 -0.96 -2.47 2.81
CA PHE A 49 -2.06 -2.83 3.69
C PHE A 49 -1.69 -4.02 4.58
N ILE A 50 -1.09 -5.07 4.01
CA ILE A 50 -0.65 -6.26 4.75
C ILE A 50 0.44 -5.91 5.76
N ALA A 51 1.40 -5.07 5.36
CA ALA A 51 2.48 -4.64 6.25
C ALA A 51 1.94 -3.86 7.45
N ASN A 52 0.95 -3.00 7.24
CA ASN A 52 0.28 -2.25 8.30
C ASN A 52 -0.48 -3.18 9.26
N GLN A 53 -1.26 -4.14 8.76
CA GLN A 53 -1.98 -5.11 9.61
C GLN A 53 -1.01 -5.96 10.45
N HIS A 54 0.12 -6.35 9.86
CA HIS A 54 1.18 -7.08 10.57
C HIS A 54 1.85 -6.21 11.66
N TRP A 55 2.11 -4.94 11.34
CA TRP A 55 2.73 -3.99 12.26
C TRP A 55 1.86 -3.69 13.49
N MET A 56 0.59 -3.38 13.27
CA MET A 56 -0.36 -3.12 14.36
C MET A 56 -0.50 -4.33 15.28
N SER A 57 -0.49 -5.54 14.72
CA SER A 57 -0.53 -6.79 15.50
C SER A 57 0.74 -7.04 16.32
N GLY A 58 1.86 -6.43 15.96
CA GLY A 58 3.11 -6.48 16.72
C GLY A 58 3.22 -5.44 17.84
N ILE A 59 2.49 -4.33 17.76
CA ILE A 59 2.54 -3.23 18.74
C ILE A 59 1.41 -3.31 19.78
N PHE A 60 0.20 -3.65 19.35
CA PHE A 60 -0.99 -3.59 20.20
C PHE A 60 -1.30 -4.93 20.89
N VAL A 61 -1.89 -4.84 22.08
CA VAL A 61 -2.37 -6.02 22.82
C VAL A 61 -3.56 -6.68 22.11
N PRO A 62 -3.80 -8.00 22.29
CA PRO A 62 -4.87 -8.72 21.59
C PRO A 62 -6.28 -8.15 21.78
N SER A 63 -6.55 -7.48 22.91
CA SER A 63 -7.84 -6.82 23.16
C SER A 63 -8.04 -5.53 22.35
N ALA A 64 -6.96 -4.89 21.89
CA ALA A 64 -6.99 -3.61 21.18
C ALA A 64 -6.59 -3.72 19.69
N VAL A 65 -5.96 -4.84 19.28
CA VAL A 65 -5.46 -5.03 17.92
C VAL A 65 -6.54 -4.89 16.85
N GLY A 66 -7.76 -5.37 17.12
CA GLY A 66 -8.89 -5.24 16.21
C GLY A 66 -9.27 -3.79 15.95
N LEU A 67 -9.30 -2.96 16.99
CA LEU A 67 -9.59 -1.53 16.87
C LEU A 67 -8.47 -0.78 16.14
N ALA A 68 -7.21 -1.08 16.46
CA ALA A 68 -6.06 -0.47 15.78
C ALA A 68 -6.04 -0.79 14.27
N ASN A 69 -6.31 -2.05 13.92
CA ASN A 69 -6.44 -2.50 12.54
C ASN A 69 -7.61 -1.83 11.83
N ALA A 70 -8.77 -1.72 12.49
CA ALA A 70 -9.95 -1.06 11.91
C ALA A 70 -9.71 0.43 11.66
N VAL A 71 -9.10 1.16 12.60
CA VAL A 71 -8.80 2.60 12.44
C VAL A 71 -7.81 2.82 11.31
N THR A 72 -6.72 2.05 11.27
CA THR A 72 -5.71 2.20 10.21
C THR A 72 -6.23 1.80 8.83
N ALA A 73 -7.03 0.74 8.73
CA ALA A 73 -7.72 0.37 7.49
C ALA A 73 -8.72 1.45 7.05
N GLY A 74 -9.49 2.02 7.98
CA GLY A 74 -10.43 3.10 7.70
C GLY A 74 -9.74 4.33 7.11
N TRP A 75 -8.59 4.73 7.67
CA TRP A 75 -7.79 5.84 7.12
C TRP A 75 -7.27 5.56 5.71
N ALA A 76 -6.92 4.30 5.39
CA ALA A 76 -6.53 3.94 4.03
C ALA A 76 -7.68 4.13 3.03
N ASN A 77 -8.89 3.72 3.39
CA ASN A 77 -10.07 3.88 2.54
C ASN A 77 -10.46 5.36 2.36
N VAL A 78 -10.36 6.17 3.42
CA VAL A 78 -10.53 7.63 3.31
C VAL A 78 -9.54 8.23 2.31
N GLY A 79 -8.30 7.73 2.28
CA GLY A 79 -7.30 8.13 1.30
C GLY A 79 -7.71 7.85 -0.14
N SER A 80 -8.33 6.69 -0.42
CA SER A 80 -8.88 6.34 -1.75
C SER A 80 -9.91 7.37 -2.21
N THR A 81 -10.90 7.65 -1.37
CA THR A 81 -11.95 8.63 -1.69
C THR A 81 -11.39 10.06 -1.81
N ALA A 82 -10.43 10.43 -0.95
CA ALA A 82 -9.78 11.73 -1.03
C ALA A 82 -9.00 11.90 -2.34
N ALA A 83 -8.35 10.86 -2.84
CA ALA A 83 -7.63 10.89 -4.11
C ALA A 83 -8.58 11.15 -5.30
N GLN A 84 -9.80 10.59 -5.28
CA GLN A 84 -10.82 10.82 -6.31
C GLN A 84 -11.23 12.30 -6.39
N LEU A 85 -11.19 13.04 -5.29
CA LEU A 85 -11.51 14.48 -5.26
C LEU A 85 -10.28 15.37 -5.53
N VAL A 86 -9.15 15.05 -4.92
CA VAL A 86 -7.94 15.88 -4.97
C VAL A 86 -7.27 15.83 -6.34
N MET A 87 -7.25 14.66 -6.99
CA MET A 87 -6.55 14.49 -8.27
C MET A 87 -7.20 15.31 -9.41
N PRO A 88 -8.53 15.28 -9.64
CA PRO A 88 -9.16 16.13 -10.65
C PRO A 88 -8.97 17.62 -10.38
N LEU A 89 -9.12 18.06 -9.12
CA LEU A 89 -8.89 19.46 -8.74
C LEU A 89 -7.45 19.91 -9.01
N THR A 90 -6.48 19.04 -8.75
CA THR A 90 -5.07 19.33 -9.04
C THR A 90 -4.83 19.40 -10.54
N TYR A 91 -5.45 18.51 -11.33
CA TYR A 91 -5.36 18.54 -12.79
C TYR A 91 -5.94 19.83 -13.38
N GLU A 92 -7.13 20.24 -12.94
CA GLU A 92 -7.76 21.51 -13.31
C GLU A 92 -6.87 22.71 -12.97
N LEU A 93 -6.26 22.72 -11.78
CA LEU A 93 -5.31 23.77 -11.39
C LEU A 93 -4.10 23.82 -12.34
N VAL A 94 -3.54 22.66 -12.71
CA VAL A 94 -2.41 22.58 -13.65
C VAL A 94 -2.79 23.10 -15.04
N LEU A 95 -4.02 22.84 -15.51
CA LEU A 95 -4.51 23.39 -16.78
C LEU A 95 -4.66 24.91 -16.72
N ARG A 96 -5.10 25.48 -15.59
CA ARG A 96 -5.18 26.94 -15.38
C ARG A 96 -3.82 27.64 -15.36
N LEU A 97 -2.74 26.89 -15.12
CA LEU A 97 -1.36 27.37 -15.21
C LEU A 97 -0.80 27.33 -16.65
N ASP A 98 -1.67 27.16 -17.65
CA ASP A 98 -1.34 27.14 -19.09
C ASP A 98 -0.37 26.00 -19.50
N VAL A 99 -0.41 24.88 -18.76
CA VAL A 99 0.35 23.68 -19.11
C VAL A 99 -0.39 22.91 -20.20
N ARG A 100 0.34 22.52 -21.25
CA ARG A 100 -0.21 21.67 -22.34
C ARG A 100 -0.85 20.40 -21.78
N ILE A 101 -2.03 20.06 -22.27
CA ILE A 101 -2.82 18.87 -21.88
C ILE A 101 -1.98 17.58 -21.94
N THR A 102 -1.11 17.44 -22.94
CA THR A 102 -0.23 16.27 -23.12
C THR A 102 0.79 16.08 -21.99
N VAL A 103 1.07 17.12 -21.21
CA VAL A 103 2.03 17.14 -20.10
C VAL A 103 1.32 17.33 -18.76
N ALA A 104 0.15 17.97 -18.73
CA ALA A 104 -0.61 18.29 -17.52
C ALA A 104 -0.85 17.06 -16.62
N TRP A 105 -1.19 15.91 -17.20
CA TRP A 105 -1.41 14.68 -16.44
C TRP A 105 -0.12 14.18 -15.76
N ARG A 106 1.04 14.34 -16.41
CA ARG A 106 2.36 13.96 -15.85
C ARG A 106 2.73 14.83 -14.67
N VAL A 107 2.47 16.14 -14.79
CA VAL A 107 2.71 17.10 -13.70
C VAL A 107 1.79 16.82 -12.52
N THR A 108 0.53 16.47 -12.78
CA THR A 108 -0.44 16.12 -11.73
C THR A 108 0.01 14.91 -10.91
N TYR A 109 0.65 13.91 -11.54
CA TYR A 109 1.22 12.75 -10.84
C TYR A 109 2.43 13.06 -9.93
N LEU A 110 3.01 14.27 -10.00
CA LEU A 110 4.04 14.67 -9.03
C LEU A 110 3.48 14.76 -7.62
N LEU A 111 2.21 15.11 -7.45
CA LEU A 111 1.55 15.20 -6.14
C LEU A 111 1.56 13.85 -5.40
N PRO A 112 0.98 12.75 -5.95
CA PRO A 112 1.05 11.45 -5.30
C PRO A 112 2.48 10.91 -5.18
N CYS A 113 3.38 11.25 -6.12
CA CYS A 113 4.79 10.88 -6.03
C CYS A 113 5.45 11.47 -4.77
N VAL A 114 5.28 12.78 -4.51
CA VAL A 114 5.83 13.44 -3.32
C VAL A 114 5.23 12.85 -2.04
N LEU A 115 3.93 12.56 -2.02
CA LEU A 115 3.29 11.91 -0.88
C LEU A 115 3.87 10.51 -0.60
N LEU A 116 4.08 9.69 -1.64
CA LEU A 116 4.69 8.36 -1.50
C LEU A 116 6.14 8.40 -1.03
N ILE A 117 6.94 9.36 -1.52
CA ILE A 117 8.33 9.54 -1.08
C ILE A 117 8.37 9.99 0.39
N THR A 118 7.61 11.02 0.73
CA THR A 118 7.60 11.59 2.09
C THR A 118 7.14 10.56 3.11
N THR A 119 6.03 9.87 2.85
CA THR A 119 5.53 8.79 3.72
C THR A 119 6.51 7.63 3.81
N GLY A 120 7.08 7.17 2.69
CA GLY A 120 8.09 6.11 2.67
C GLY A 120 9.33 6.47 3.50
N LEU A 121 9.84 7.69 3.37
CA LEU A 121 10.98 8.18 4.15
C LEU A 121 10.65 8.31 5.63
N VAL A 122 9.48 8.83 5.99
CA VAL A 122 9.04 8.96 7.38
C VAL A 122 8.95 7.60 8.06
N VAL A 123 8.37 6.60 7.39
CA VAL A 123 8.25 5.24 7.94
C VAL A 123 9.63 4.59 8.14
N ILE A 124 10.59 4.84 7.24
CA ILE A 124 11.96 4.32 7.37
C ILE A 124 12.76 5.07 8.44
N ALA A 125 12.54 6.38 8.60
CA ALA A 125 13.24 7.21 9.57
C ALA A 125 12.77 6.97 11.02
N PHE A 126 11.50 6.61 11.21
CA PHE A 126 10.91 6.34 12.53
C PHE A 126 10.38 4.90 12.65
N PRO A 127 11.24 3.87 12.55
CA PRO A 127 10.80 2.48 12.65
C PRO A 127 10.53 2.15 14.12
N ASN A 128 9.26 2.25 14.53
CA ASN A 128 8.79 1.70 15.81
C ASN A 128 8.23 0.29 15.56
N ASP A 129 9.07 -0.61 15.07
CA ASP A 129 8.65 -1.98 14.73
C ASP A 129 8.20 -2.80 15.96
N LEU A 130 8.65 -2.44 17.18
CA LEU A 130 8.36 -3.17 18.42
C LEU A 130 8.26 -2.21 19.64
N PRO A 131 7.48 -2.55 20.69
CA PRO A 131 7.51 -1.84 21.97
C PRO A 131 8.92 -1.87 22.55
N ARG A 132 9.47 -0.71 22.91
CA ARG A 132 10.80 -0.55 23.54
C ARG A 132 11.00 -1.57 24.66
N GLY A 133 11.77 -2.63 24.40
CA GLY A 133 12.09 -3.67 25.39
C GLY A 133 11.90 -5.10 24.90
N ALA A 134 11.07 -5.34 23.88
CA ALA A 134 11.12 -6.60 23.14
C ALA A 134 12.30 -6.49 22.17
N GLY A 135 13.45 -7.06 22.54
CA GLY A 135 14.62 -7.06 21.68
C GLY A 135 14.30 -7.59 20.29
N VAL A 136 15.23 -7.39 19.36
CA VAL A 136 15.32 -8.07 18.04
C VAL A 136 15.53 -9.58 18.26
N GLY A 137 14.60 -10.21 18.98
CA GLY A 137 14.91 -11.20 20.01
C GLY A 137 13.71 -11.99 20.54
N GLY A 138 12.52 -11.79 19.98
CA GLY A 138 11.58 -12.89 19.78
C GLY A 138 12.04 -13.77 18.61
N ARG A 139 13.31 -14.22 18.63
CA ARG A 139 13.86 -15.14 17.63
C ARG A 139 13.12 -16.47 17.75
N ALA A 140 12.04 -16.63 17.01
CA ALA A 140 12.02 -17.80 16.15
C ALA A 140 13.02 -17.48 15.04
N LYS A 141 14.27 -17.97 15.18
CA LYS A 141 15.10 -18.25 14.01
C LYS A 141 14.28 -19.19 13.15
N THR A 142 13.43 -18.63 12.32
CA THR A 142 12.63 -19.38 11.39
C THR A 142 13.53 -19.57 10.19
N ASP A 143 14.48 -20.49 10.35
CA ASP A 143 15.07 -21.25 9.25
C ASP A 143 13.99 -22.17 8.64
N LYS A 144 12.77 -21.65 8.46
CA LYS A 144 11.75 -22.28 7.62
C LYS A 144 11.93 -21.56 6.30
N SER A 145 12.56 -22.25 5.36
CA SER A 145 12.55 -21.91 3.94
C SER A 145 11.23 -21.24 3.58
N LEU A 146 11.28 -20.09 2.89
CA LEU A 146 10.10 -19.35 2.41
C LEU A 146 9.04 -20.29 1.80
N TRP A 147 9.51 -21.33 1.12
CA TRP A 147 8.70 -22.40 0.54
C TRP A 147 7.88 -23.21 1.54
N LYS A 148 8.38 -23.44 2.76
CA LYS A 148 7.68 -24.19 3.82
C LYS A 148 6.57 -23.35 4.46
N VAL A 149 6.78 -22.05 4.62
CA VAL A 149 5.75 -21.12 5.13
C VAL A 149 4.65 -20.96 4.08
N VAL A 150 5.03 -20.68 2.83
CA VAL A 150 4.08 -20.56 1.72
C VAL A 150 3.29 -21.86 1.51
N ARG A 151 3.94 -23.03 1.55
CA ARG A 151 3.26 -24.33 1.40
C ARG A 151 2.31 -24.64 2.55
N GLY A 152 2.62 -24.19 3.77
CA GLY A 152 1.74 -24.35 4.93
C GLY A 152 0.47 -23.51 4.81
N GLU A 153 0.61 -22.24 4.42
CA GLU A 153 -0.52 -21.32 4.24
C GLU A 153 -1.41 -21.73 3.06
N VAL A 154 -0.81 -22.15 1.93
CA VAL A 154 -1.55 -22.65 0.76
C VAL A 154 -2.33 -23.93 1.06
N GLY A 155 -1.90 -24.72 2.05
CA GLY A 155 -2.60 -25.92 2.49
C GLY A 155 -3.81 -25.66 3.39
N ASN A 156 -3.98 -24.44 3.90
CA ASN A 156 -5.04 -24.12 4.84
C ASN A 156 -6.33 -23.72 4.11
N TYR A 157 -7.36 -24.56 4.19
CA TYR A 157 -8.66 -24.26 3.56
C TYR A 157 -9.28 -22.96 4.08
N LEU A 158 -9.06 -22.62 5.37
CA LEU A 158 -9.62 -21.41 5.97
C LEU A 158 -9.01 -20.15 5.35
N ALA A 159 -7.73 -20.20 4.99
CA ALA A 159 -7.06 -19.09 4.30
C ALA A 159 -7.68 -18.84 2.92
N TRP A 160 -8.04 -19.91 2.19
CA TRP A 160 -8.72 -19.79 0.90
C TRP A 160 -10.14 -19.25 1.02
N VAL A 161 -10.92 -19.74 1.99
CA VAL A 161 -12.28 -19.23 2.23
C VAL A 161 -12.23 -17.75 2.59
N LEU A 162 -11.36 -17.34 3.51
CA LEU A 162 -11.18 -15.93 3.89
C LEU A 162 -10.68 -15.08 2.71
N ALA A 163 -9.73 -15.58 1.93
CA ALA A 163 -9.22 -14.88 0.75
C ALA A 163 -10.31 -14.65 -0.29
N LEU A 164 -11.17 -15.64 -0.54
CA LEU A 164 -12.28 -15.52 -1.49
C LEU A 164 -13.37 -14.58 -0.98
N THR A 165 -13.79 -14.71 0.29
CA THR A 165 -14.81 -13.84 0.86
C THR A 165 -14.34 -12.39 0.94
N TYR A 166 -13.12 -12.16 1.45
CA TYR A 166 -12.54 -10.82 1.51
C TYR A 166 -12.27 -10.25 0.12
N GLY A 167 -11.74 -11.06 -0.79
CA GLY A 167 -11.51 -10.67 -2.18
C GLY A 167 -12.79 -10.29 -2.91
N TYR A 168 -13.92 -10.95 -2.61
CA TYR A 168 -15.23 -10.56 -3.13
C TYR A 168 -15.68 -9.22 -2.56
N CYS A 169 -15.69 -9.06 -1.23
CA CYS A 169 -16.13 -7.82 -0.58
C CYS A 169 -15.29 -6.61 -1.01
N TYR A 170 -13.96 -6.73 -0.93
CA TYR A 170 -13.04 -5.66 -1.32
C TYR A 170 -13.02 -5.44 -2.83
N GLY A 171 -13.20 -6.50 -3.63
CA GLY A 171 -13.31 -6.39 -5.08
C GLY A 171 -14.53 -5.59 -5.53
N VAL A 172 -15.68 -5.80 -4.88
CA VAL A 172 -16.90 -5.00 -5.13
C VAL A 172 -16.68 -3.55 -4.73
N GLU A 173 -16.01 -3.29 -3.60
CA GLU A 173 -15.65 -1.92 -3.16
C GLU A 173 -14.80 -1.20 -4.21
N LEU A 174 -13.74 -1.83 -4.72
CA LEU A 174 -12.88 -1.26 -5.76
C LEU A 174 -13.63 -0.95 -7.07
N ILE A 175 -14.59 -1.81 -7.47
CA ILE A 175 -15.41 -1.56 -8.65
C ILE A 175 -16.34 -0.37 -8.41
N MET A 176 -16.96 -0.29 -7.23
CA MET A 176 -17.82 0.83 -6.86
C MET A 176 -17.05 2.15 -6.86
N ASP A 177 -15.83 2.16 -6.29
CA ASP A 177 -14.93 3.33 -6.31
C ASP A 177 -14.59 3.77 -7.75
N ASN A 178 -14.30 2.80 -8.63
CA ASN A 178 -14.00 3.10 -10.02
C ASN A 178 -15.22 3.69 -10.75
N MET A 179 -16.43 3.17 -10.52
CA MET A 179 -17.66 3.72 -11.09
C MET A 179 -18.04 5.07 -10.47
N ALA A 180 -17.76 5.27 -9.19
CA ALA A 180 -18.03 6.54 -8.50
C ALA A 180 -17.23 7.70 -9.11
N THR A 181 -16.04 7.41 -9.64
CA THR A 181 -15.18 8.40 -10.29
C THR A 181 -15.82 8.99 -11.55
N ASP A 182 -16.71 8.27 -12.25
CA ASP A 182 -17.38 8.79 -13.44
C ASP A 182 -18.44 9.89 -13.13
N PHE A 183 -18.81 10.07 -11.85
CA PHE A 183 -19.82 11.05 -11.44
C PHE A 183 -19.24 12.41 -11.00
N PHE A 184 -17.92 12.55 -10.90
CA PHE A 184 -17.23 13.74 -10.40
C PHE A 184 -16.12 14.19 -11.35
#